data_AF-A0A919PJ10-F1
#
_entry.id   AF-A0A919PJ10-F1
#
_cell.length_a   1.000
_cell.length_b   1.000
_cell.length_c   1.000
_cell.angle_alpha   90.00
_cell.angle_beta   90.00
_cell.angle_gamma   90.00
#
_symmetry.space_group_name_H-M   'P 1'
#
loop_
_entity.id
_entity.type
_entity.pdbx_description
1 polymer ?
#
loop_
_entity_poly.entity_id
_entity_poly.type
_entity_poly.pdbx_seq_one_letter_code
_entity_poly.pdbx_strand_id
1 'polypeptide(L)' 'MIDDDRVNSRAGELLPEELAAGSDDPKAQAEAILRDSDDREHYRESAPDLRIDRRTSAESATTGE' A
#
# COMPACT_ATOMS: atom_id res chain seq x y z
N MET A 1 12.69 -4.61 -8.96
CA MET A 1 12.76 -3.39 -9.79
C MET A 1 11.33 -3.07 -10.16
N ILE A 2 10.85 -1.87 -9.87
CA ILE A 2 9.47 -1.50 -10.20
C ILE A 2 9.38 -1.31 -11.72
N ASP A 3 8.27 -1.77 -12.29
CA ASP A 3 7.99 -1.65 -13.71
C ASP A 3 7.66 -0.19 -14.08
N ASP A 4 8.31 0.33 -15.14
CA ASP A 4 8.17 1.73 -15.57
C ASP A 4 6.75 2.06 -16.07
N ASP A 5 6.03 1.09 -16.66
CA ASP A 5 4.65 1.28 -17.11
C ASP A 5 3.70 1.46 -15.91
N ARG A 6 3.90 0.66 -14.84
CA ARG A 6 3.19 0.86 -13.57
C ARG A 6 3.45 2.24 -12.96
N VAL A 7 4.70 2.71 -12.97
CA VAL A 7 5.06 4.05 -12.46
C VAL A 7 4.41 5.15 -13.28
N ASN A 8 4.51 5.09 -14.61
CA ASN A 8 3.91 6.09 -15.49
C ASN A 8 2.39 6.16 -15.35
N SER A 9 1.72 5.00 -15.24
CA SER A 9 0.26 4.94 -15.06
C SER A 9 -0.15 5.62 -13.75
N ARG A 10 0.47 5.28 -12.62
CA ARG A 10 0.14 5.89 -11.33
C ARG A 10 0.51 7.38 -11.26
N ALA A 11 1.65 7.77 -11.84
CA ALA A 11 2.07 9.17 -11.89
C ALA A 11 1.16 10.02 -12.79
N GLY A 12 0.53 9.43 -13.80
CA GLY A 12 -0.45 10.08 -14.68
C GLY A 12 -1.83 10.25 -14.06
N GLU A 13 -2.15 9.47 -13.03
CA GLU A 13 -3.43 9.47 -12.32
C GLU A 13 -3.26 10.02 -10.89
N LEU A 14 -2.87 11.29 -10.79
CA LEU A 14 -2.79 11.99 -9.51
C LEU A 14 -4.19 12.17 -8.90
N LEU A 15 -4.28 11.90 -7.61
CA LEU A 15 -5.48 12.15 -6.82
C LEU A 15 -5.75 13.67 -6.71
N PRO A 16 -7.01 14.10 -6.51
CA PRO A 16 -7.35 15.51 -6.32
C PRO A 16 -6.50 16.19 -5.23
N GLU A 17 -6.20 15.48 -4.16
CA GLU A 17 -5.38 15.95 -3.05
C GLU A 17 -3.91 16.14 -3.46
N GLU A 18 -3.37 15.24 -4.29
CA GLU A 18 -2.00 15.31 -4.81
C GLU A 18 -1.84 16.47 -5.81
N LEU A 19 -2.88 16.71 -6.61
CA LEU A 19 -2.97 17.86 -7.51
C LEU A 19 -3.07 19.18 -6.74
N ALA A 20 -3.90 19.22 -5.70
CA ALA A 20 -4.08 20.40 -4.85
C ALA A 20 -2.81 20.75 -4.06
N ALA A 21 -2.07 19.73 -3.61
CA ALA A 21 -0.79 19.91 -2.93
C ALA A 21 0.36 20.29 -3.90
N GLY A 22 0.24 19.94 -5.19
CA GLY A 22 1.28 20.17 -6.19
C GLY A 22 2.44 19.20 -6.04
N SER A 23 2.24 17.94 -6.43
CA SER A 23 3.29 16.90 -6.40
C SER A 23 4.50 17.32 -7.25
N ASP A 24 5.65 17.55 -6.59
CA ASP A 24 6.89 18.08 -7.19
C ASP A 24 7.53 17.10 -8.18
N ASP A 25 7.54 15.81 -7.84
CA ASP A 25 7.94 14.72 -8.74
C ASP A 25 6.96 13.53 -8.62
N PRO A 26 5.92 13.49 -9.48
CA PRO A 26 4.88 12.47 -9.39
C PRO A 26 5.38 11.06 -9.73
N LYS A 27 6.49 10.93 -10.48
CA LYS A 27 7.11 9.64 -10.79
C LYS A 27 7.83 9.05 -9.58
N ALA A 28 8.64 9.86 -8.89
CA ALA A 28 9.31 9.45 -7.66
C ALA A 28 8.30 9.10 -6.57
N GLN A 29 7.21 9.88 -6.47
CA GLN A 29 6.10 9.56 -5.56
C GLN A 29 5.43 8.24 -5.92
N ALA A 30 5.11 8.01 -7.21
CA ALA A 30 4.52 6.77 -7.68
C ALA A 30 5.43 5.55 -7.42
N GLU A 31 6.73 5.66 -7.69
CA GLU A 31 7.69 4.59 -7.41
C GLU A 31 7.73 4.25 -5.91
N ALA A 32 7.79 5.25 -5.03
CA ALA A 32 7.80 5.04 -3.59
C ALA A 32 6.54 4.34 -3.08
N ILE A 33 5.36 4.77 -3.56
CA ILE A 33 4.06 4.17 -3.18
C ILE A 33 3.97 2.73 -3.66
N LEU A 34 4.33 2.47 -4.92
CA LEU A 34 4.29 1.13 -5.50
C LEU A 34 5.24 0.19 -4.77
N ARG A 35 6.41 0.67 -4.37
CA ARG A 35 7.37 -0.11 -3.59
C ARG A 35 6.79 -0.52 -2.23
N ASP A 36 6.26 0.45 -1.48
CA ASP A 36 5.63 0.19 -0.17
C ASP A 36 4.44 -0.77 -0.32
N SER A 37 3.66 -0.62 -1.40
CA SER A 37 2.51 -1.49 -1.69
C SER A 37 2.94 -2.94 -1.96
N ASP A 38 3.95 -3.14 -2.82
CA ASP A 38 4.52 -4.47 -3.10
C ASP A 38 5.09 -5.11 -1.81
N ASP A 39 5.79 -4.33 -0.99
CA ASP A 39 6.31 -4.79 0.30
C ASP A 39 5.18 -5.25 1.25
N ARG A 40 4.07 -4.49 1.36
CA ARG A 40 2.92 -4.86 2.20
C ARG A 40 2.12 -6.03 1.65
N GLU A 41 2.06 -6.19 0.33
CA GLU A 41 1.40 -7.32 -0.33
C GLU A 41 2.15 -8.62 -0.03
N HIS A 42 3.48 -8.61 -0.12
CA HIS A 42 4.30 -9.80 0.11
C HIS A 42 4.59 -10.07 1.58
N TYR A 43 4.71 -9.02 2.40
CA TYR A 43 5.09 -9.10 3.79
C TYR A 43 4.06 -8.37 4.65
N ARG A 44 3.20 -9.15 5.31
CA ARG A 44 2.18 -8.63 6.21
C ARG A 44 2.74 -7.71 7.30
N GLU A 45 3.97 -7.99 7.74
CA GLU A 45 4.71 -7.20 8.74
C GLU A 45 5.25 -5.87 8.23
N SER A 46 5.31 -5.65 6.91
CA SER A 46 5.73 -4.38 6.30
C SER A 46 4.68 -3.27 6.40
N ALA A 47 3.47 -3.56 6.89
CA ALA A 47 2.44 -2.56 7.16
C ALA A 47 2.51 -2.10 8.65
N PRO A 48 3.24 -1.02 8.99
CA PRO A 48 3.53 -0.66 10.38
C PRO A 48 2.28 -0.31 11.20
N ASP A 49 1.27 0.27 10.56
CA ASP A 49 0.01 0.68 11.20
C ASP A 49 -1.04 -0.43 11.25
N LEU A 50 -0.78 -1.58 10.65
CA LEU A 50 -1.75 -2.66 10.55
C LEU A 50 -1.71 -3.54 11.81
N ARG A 51 -2.80 -3.53 12.59
CA ARG A 51 -3.00 -4.51 13.66
C ARG A 51 -3.20 -5.91 13.08
N ILE A 52 -2.20 -6.77 13.21
CA ILE A 52 -2.29 -8.17 12.77
C ILE A 52 -2.96 -9.01 13.86
N ASP A 53 -4.18 -9.47 13.57
CA ASP A 53 -4.85 -10.48 14.41
C ASP A 53 -4.13 -11.83 14.23
N ARG A 54 -3.66 -12.40 15.35
CA ARG A 54 -2.95 -13.70 15.38
C ARG A 54 -3.84 -14.85 15.87
N ARG A 55 -5.16 -14.65 15.99
CA ARG A 55 -6.05 -15.74 16.39
C ARG A 55 -6.04 -16.81 15.30
N THR A 56 -6.05 -18.05 15.77
CA THR A 56 -6.25 -19.19 14.89
C THR A 56 -7.72 -19.31 14.51
N SER A 57 -8.03 -20.07 13.47
CA SER A 57 -9.42 -20.32 13.07
C SER A 57 -10.25 -20.95 14.21
N ALA A 58 -9.63 -21.76 15.07
CA ALA A 58 -10.29 -22.36 16.23
C ALA A 58 -10.66 -21.30 17.30
N GLU A 59 -9.74 -20.38 17.58
CA GLU A 59 -9.96 -19.26 18.51
C GLU A 59 -10.99 -18.24 17.98
N SER A 60 -11.14 -18.14 16.65
CA SER A 60 -12.19 -17.31 16.06
C SER A 60 -13.58 -17.93 16.15
N ALA A 61 -13.68 -19.27 16.22
CA ALA A 61 -14.95 -19.98 16.25
C ALA A 61 -15.59 -20.03 17.65
N THR A 62 -14.81 -19.82 18.72
CA THR A 62 -15.25 -19.89 20.11
C THR A 62 -15.78 -18.56 20.66
N THR A 63 -15.59 -17.43 19.96
CA THR A 63 -16.12 -16.11 20.33
C THR A 63 -17.49 -15.90 19.69
N GLY A 64 -18.47 -16.73 20.04
CA GLY A 64 -19.82 -16.68 19.45
C GLY A 64 -20.93 -17.24 20.33
N GLU A 65 -20.66 -17.44 21.63
CA GLU A 65 -21.63 -17.92 22.64
C GLU A 65 -22.00 -16.82 23.65
#